data_AF-X1S1I0-F1
#
_entry.id   AF-X1S1I0-F1
#
_cell.length_a   1.000
_cell.length_b   1.000
_cell.length_c   1.000
_cell.angle_alpha   90.00
_cell.angle_beta   90.00
_cell.angle_gamma   90.00
#
_symmetry.space_group_name_H-M   'P 1'
#
loop_
_entity.id
_entity.type
_entity.pdbx_description
1 polymer ?
#
loop_
_entity_poly.entity_id
_entity_poly.type
_entity_poly.pdbx_seq_one_letter_code
_entity_poly.pdbx_strand_id
1 'polypeptide(L)'
;RVYMKYGGAPSSCENANYGEVEDYKIEIVEDNSPPYIWNFNYGAGYVQAGEQAIINVHVYDNYGVSSVYAEIESPDENVLDVIQLFDDGIHND
;
A
#
# COMPACT_ATOMS: atom_id res chain seq x y z
N ARG A 1 -26.33 1.49 3.61
CA ARG A 1 -27.28 1.17 4.71
C ARG A 1 -26.93 -0.19 5.29
N VAL A 2 -26.70 -0.24 6.59
CA VAL A 2 -26.54 -1.48 7.35
C VAL A 2 -27.67 -1.50 8.39
N TYR A 3 -28.23 -2.69 8.61
CA TYR A 3 -29.28 -2.90 9.60
C TYR A 3 -28.85 -4.03 10.54
N MET A 4 -28.88 -3.77 11.84
CA MET A 4 -28.62 -4.79 12.86
C MET A 4 -29.88 -5.05 13.69
N LYS A 5 -30.11 -6.33 13.98
CA LYS A 5 -31.22 -6.82 14.80
C LYS A 5 -30.69 -7.66 15.94
N TYR A 6 -31.27 -7.49 17.13
CA TYR A 6 -30.93 -8.34 18.26
C TYR A 6 -31.46 -9.77 18.05
N GLY A 7 -30.60 -10.76 18.29
CA GLY A 7 -30.98 -12.18 18.29
C GLY A 7 -31.17 -12.81 16.92
N GLY A 8 -30.74 -12.16 15.83
CA GLY A 8 -30.75 -12.78 14.51
C GLY A 8 -30.41 -11.84 13.36
N ALA A 9 -30.30 -12.40 12.17
CA ALA A 9 -30.16 -11.61 10.95
C ALA A 9 -31.45 -10.81 10.68
N PRO A 10 -31.35 -9.56 10.21
CA PRO A 10 -32.51 -8.81 9.84
C PRO A 10 -33.20 -9.33 8.57
N SER A 11 -34.52 -9.16 8.50
CA SER A 11 -35.33 -9.50 7.34
C SER A 11 -35.90 -8.26 6.64
N SER A 12 -36.22 -8.38 5.35
CA SER A 12 -36.68 -7.25 4.54
C SER A 12 -38.01 -6.69 5.06
N CYS A 13 -38.12 -5.37 5.16
CA CYS A 13 -39.32 -4.64 5.59
C CYS A 13 -39.82 -4.96 7.01
N GLU A 14 -39.00 -5.57 7.87
CA GLU A 14 -39.36 -5.82 9.27
C GLU A 14 -39.22 -4.56 10.14
N ASN A 15 -39.96 -4.53 11.26
CA ASN A 15 -39.68 -3.62 12.37
C ASN A 15 -39.10 -4.42 13.53
N ALA A 16 -37.84 -4.19 13.89
CA ALA A 16 -37.27 -4.73 15.12
C ALA A 16 -37.54 -3.79 16.30
N ASN A 17 -37.99 -4.36 17.43
CA ASN A 17 -38.10 -3.64 18.70
C ASN A 17 -36.73 -3.25 19.28
N TYR A 18 -35.70 -4.03 18.95
CA TYR A 18 -34.33 -3.85 19.41
C TYR A 18 -33.36 -4.08 18.25
N GLY A 19 -32.67 -3.01 17.85
CA GLY A 19 -31.78 -2.94 16.69
C GLY A 19 -31.55 -1.49 16.26
N GLU A 20 -30.61 -1.27 15.34
CA GLU A 20 -30.27 0.05 14.80
C GLU A 20 -30.09 0.00 13.28
N VAL A 21 -30.49 1.08 12.61
CA VAL A 21 -30.31 1.28 11.17
C VAL A 21 -29.34 2.43 11.00
N GLU A 22 -28.22 2.17 10.33
CA GLU A 22 -27.21 3.18 10.05
C GLU A 22 -27.04 3.34 8.53
N ASP A 23 -27.08 4.60 8.11
CA ASP A 23 -26.93 4.99 6.71
C ASP A 23 -25.50 5.42 6.43
N TYR A 24 -24.75 4.51 5.79
CA TYR A 24 -23.40 4.76 5.31
C TYR A 24 -23.41 5.22 3.86
N LYS A 25 -22.62 6.26 3.56
CA LYS A 25 -22.20 6.61 2.21
C LYS A 25 -20.90 5.85 1.91
N ILE A 26 -20.90 5.04 0.86
CA ILE A 26 -19.68 4.46 0.30
C ILE A 26 -19.31 5.28 -0.92
N GLU A 27 -18.05 5.67 -1.00
CA GLU A 27 -17.47 6.31 -2.17
C GLU A 27 -16.51 5.32 -2.82
N ILE A 28 -16.78 4.97 -4.08
CA ILE A 28 -15.90 4.13 -4.89
C ILE A 28 -15.18 5.08 -5.83
N VAL A 29 -13.86 5.14 -5.68
CA VAL A 29 -12.97 5.98 -6.47
C VAL A 29 -12.08 5.07 -7.33
N GLU A 30 -11.86 5.46 -8.58
CA GLU A 30 -10.83 4.85 -9.41
C GLU A 30 -9.52 5.57 -9.14
N ASP A 31 -8.51 4.79 -8.72
CA ASP A 31 -7.14 5.28 -8.70
C ASP A 31 -6.60 5.30 -10.14
N ASN A 32 -6.32 6.52 -10.61
CA ASN A 32 -5.71 6.79 -11.90
C ASN A 32 -4.39 7.54 -11.77
N SER A 33 -3.88 7.73 -10.54
CA SER A 33 -2.54 8.26 -10.34
C SER A 33 -1.54 7.10 -10.39
N PRO A 34 -0.54 7.14 -11.28
CA PRO A 34 0.57 6.22 -11.16
C PRO A 34 1.45 6.63 -9.98
N PRO A 35 2.04 5.65 -9.25
CA PRO A 35 3.02 5.94 -8.21
C PRO A 35 4.18 6.79 -8.74
N TYR A 36 4.56 7.80 -7.96
CA TYR A 36 5.66 8.70 -8.26
C TYR A 36 6.88 8.39 -7.39
N ILE A 37 8.05 8.30 -8.02
CA ILE A 37 9.31 8.09 -7.32
C ILE A 37 10.06 9.41 -7.18
N TRP A 38 10.50 9.73 -5.96
CA TRP A 38 11.29 10.92 -5.67
C TRP A 38 12.44 10.65 -4.69
N ASN A 39 13.39 11.58 -4.64
CA ASN A 39 14.63 11.50 -3.86
C ASN A 39 15.43 10.20 -4.09
N PHE A 40 16.06 10.10 -5.26
CA PHE A 40 16.99 9.01 -5.55
C PHE A 40 18.35 9.29 -4.87
N ASN A 41 18.67 8.55 -3.81
CA ASN A 41 19.99 8.59 -3.20
C ASN A 41 20.56 7.17 -3.07
N TYR A 42 21.65 6.91 -3.79
CA TYR A 42 22.32 5.61 -3.83
C TYR A 42 23.62 5.58 -3.01
N GLY A 43 23.80 6.49 -2.05
CA GLY A 43 24.98 6.54 -1.20
C GLY A 43 26.27 6.84 -1.97
N ALA A 44 27.42 6.50 -1.37
CA ALA A 44 28.69 6.56 -2.09
C ALA A 44 28.71 5.44 -3.13
N GLY A 45 28.85 5.77 -4.42
CA GLY A 45 28.85 4.80 -5.53
C GLY A 45 29.92 3.70 -5.47
N TYR A 46 30.77 3.70 -4.43
CA TYR A 46 31.64 2.60 -4.04
C TYR A 46 31.41 2.26 -2.57
N VAL A 47 31.02 1.02 -2.30
CA VAL A 47 30.88 0.46 -0.95
C VAL A 47 32.05 -0.49 -0.72
N GLN A 48 32.70 -0.39 0.45
CA GLN A 48 33.82 -1.26 0.76
C GLN A 48 33.36 -2.72 0.94
N ALA A 49 34.25 -3.67 0.68
CA ALA A 49 33.92 -5.08 0.84
C ALA A 49 33.53 -5.38 2.30
N GLY A 50 32.35 -5.96 2.48
CA GLY A 50 31.78 -6.27 3.80
C GLY A 50 30.87 -5.18 4.39
N GLU A 51 30.80 -4.00 3.77
CA GLU A 51 29.87 -2.93 4.16
C GLU A 51 28.53 -3.04 3.42
N GLN A 52 27.49 -2.43 3.98
CA GLN A 52 26.16 -2.41 3.38
C GLN A 52 26.02 -1.29 2.35
N ALA A 53 25.50 -1.63 1.18
CA ALA A 53 25.02 -0.64 0.22
C ALA A 53 23.60 -0.22 0.60
N ILE A 54 23.38 1.08 0.81
CA ILE A 54 22.07 1.62 1.17
C ILE A 54 21.55 2.47 0.02
N ILE A 55 20.37 2.10 -0.48
CA ILE A 55 19.63 2.85 -1.48
C ILE A 55 18.37 3.38 -0.79
N ASN A 56 18.20 4.71 -0.83
CA ASN A 56 17.01 5.36 -0.29
C ASN A 56 16.18 5.91 -1.45
N VAL A 57 14.90 5.57 -1.45
CA VAL A 57 13.92 6.02 -2.43
C VAL A 57 12.62 6.29 -1.71
N HIS A 58 11.94 7.37 -2.09
CA HIS A 58 10.57 7.62 -1.64
C HIS A 58 9.63 7.33 -2.80
N VAL A 59 8.65 6.46 -2.56
CA VAL A 59 7.59 6.16 -3.52
C VAL A 59 6.29 6.67 -2.92
N TYR A 60 5.52 7.41 -3.70
CA TYR A 60 4.31 8.07 -3.23
C TYR A 60 3.18 7.92 -4.24
N ASP A 61 1.98 7.66 -3.74
CA ASP A 61 0.73 7.78 -4.48
C ASP A 61 -0.38 8.31 -3.56
N ASN A 62 -1.34 9.07 -4.12
CA ASN A 62 -2.44 9.64 -3.33
C ASN A 62 -3.47 8.60 -2.88
N TYR A 63 -3.50 7.42 -3.50
CA TYR A 63 -4.39 6.30 -3.17
C TYR A 63 -3.63 5.10 -2.57
N GLY A 64 -2.34 5.28 -2.30
CA GLY A 64 -1.46 4.27 -1.69
C GLY A 64 -0.65 3.48 -2.71
N VAL A 65 0.46 2.91 -2.25
CA VAL A 65 1.37 2.12 -3.09
C VAL A 65 1.20 0.65 -2.76
N SER A 66 0.75 -0.15 -3.73
CA SER A 66 0.48 -1.58 -3.52
C SER A 66 1.75 -2.44 -3.40
N SER A 67 2.76 -2.13 -4.21
CA SER A 67 4.03 -2.86 -4.23
C SER A 67 5.14 -2.04 -4.87
N VAL A 68 6.37 -2.22 -4.40
CA VAL A 68 7.58 -1.66 -5.01
C VAL A 68 8.55 -2.80 -5.29
N TYR A 69 9.22 -2.76 -6.44
CA TYR A 69 10.25 -3.72 -6.82
C TYR A 69 11.55 -2.98 -7.12
N ALA A 70 12.67 -3.58 -6.76
CA ALA A 70 14.01 -3.14 -7.13
C ALA A 70 14.69 -4.22 -7.97
N GLU A 71 15.24 -3.82 -9.11
CA GLU A 71 16.03 -4.69 -9.98
C GLU A 71 17.52 -4.48 -9.69
N ILE A 72 18.26 -5.58 -9.60
CA ILE A 72 19.72 -5.56 -9.52
C ILE A 72 20.24 -5.99 -10.88
N GLU A 73 20.95 -5.09 -11.56
CA GLU A 73 21.48 -5.32 -12.89
C GLU A 73 23.01 -5.40 -12.89
N SER A 74 23.57 -6.21 -13.79
CA SER A 74 24.99 -6.13 -14.14
C SER A 74 25.29 -4.95 -15.07
N PRO A 75 26.56 -4.55 -15.23
CA PRO A 75 26.94 -3.43 -16.11
C PRO A 75 26.59 -3.61 -17.59
N ASP A 76 26.19 -4.81 -18.01
CA ASP A 76 25.70 -5.14 -19.35
C ASP A 76 24.16 -5.12 -19.45
N GLU A 77 23.47 -4.51 -18.47
CA GLU A 77 22.00 -4.31 -18.42
C GLU A 77 21.22 -5.63 -18.33
N ASN A 78 21.83 -6.70 -17.83
CA ASN A 78 21.10 -7.93 -17.50
C ASN A 78 20.58 -7.87 -16.07
N VAL A 79 19.27 -8.09 -15.89
CA VAL A 79 18.65 -8.24 -14.56
C VAL A 79 19.13 -9.54 -13.91
N LEU A 80 19.88 -9.40 -12.83
CA LEU A 80 20.40 -10.50 -12.02
C LEU A 80 19.43 -10.93 -10.94
N ASP A 81 18.69 -9.98 -10.37
CA ASP A 81 17.71 -10.24 -9.30
C ASP A 81 16.59 -9.19 -9.29
N VAL A 82 15.43 -9.58 -8.75
CA VAL A 82 14.27 -8.70 -8.55
C VAL A 82 13.79 -8.86 -7.12
N ILE A 83 13.95 -7.80 -6.34
CA ILE A 83 13.61 -7.76 -4.92
C ILE A 83 12.28 -7.03 -4.75
N GLN A 84 11.29 -7.69 -4.17
CA GLN A 84 10.09 -7.01 -3.70
C GLN A 84 10.40 -6.27 -2.40
N LEU A 85 10.12 -4.96 -2.39
CA LEU A 85 10.27 -4.11 -1.21
C LEU A 85 8.92 -4.05 -0.49
N PHE A 86 8.94 -4.33 0.80
CA PHE A 86 7.78 -4.23 1.68
C PHE A 86 7.90 -2.96 2.51
N ASP A 87 6.79 -2.26 2.68
CA ASP A 87 6.66 -1.23 3.70
C ASP A 87 6.91 -1.87 5.08
N ASP A 88 7.80 -1.26 5.88
CA ASP A 88 8.14 -1.75 7.21
C ASP A 88 7.14 -1.30 8.28
N GLY A 89 6.12 -0.51 7.90
CA GLY A 89 5.02 -0.07 8.74
C GLY A 89 5.44 0.90 9.84
N ILE A 90 6.62 1.53 9.73
CA ILE A 90 7.15 2.49 10.71
C ILE A 90 6.96 3.95 10.24
N HIS A 91 6.54 4.15 9.00
CA HIS A 91 6.14 5.45 8.49
C HIS A 91 4.65 5.66 8.83
N ASN A 92 4.32 6.73 9.55
CA ASN A 92 2.94 7.05 9.93
C ASN A 92 2.16 7.64 8.74
N ASP A 93 2.09 6.91 7.62
CA ASP A 93 1.29 7.20 6.44
C ASP A 93 0.13 6.20 6.24
#